data_AF-A0A438J6S6-F1
#
_entry.id   AF-A0A438J6S6-F1
#
_cell.length_a   1.000
_cell.length_b   1.000
_cell.length_c   1.000
_cell.angle_alpha   90.00
_cell.angle_beta   90.00
_cell.angle_gamma   90.00
#
_symmetry.space_group_name_H-M   'P 1'
#
loop_
_entity.id
_entity.type
_entity.pdbx_description
1 polymer ?
#
loop_
_entity_poly.entity_id
_entity_poly.type
_entity_poly.pdbx_seq_one_letter_code
_entity_poly.pdbx_strand_id
1 'polypeptide(L)'
;MFSFFRMKAREGLLKCKELGLSKNEMKKLLPIVDASSSDSGAFDGVLELLVRAGRSLPKAVMMMIPEAWQNDKNMDPDRKALYEYFSALMEPWDGPALISSTLDRNGLRPGRFYVTHSGWVIMASEVGVVDIAPEDVRRKGRLNPSMMLLVDFENHDYESNGHESSSFMGHYR
;
A
#
# COMPACT_ATOMS: atom_id res chain seq x y z
N MET A 1 9.56 0.84 -15.63
CA MET A 1 10.95 1.04 -16.15
C MET A 1 11.84 1.99 -15.32
N PHE A 2 11.39 3.18 -14.89
CA PHE A 2 12.23 4.10 -14.07
C PHE A 2 12.51 3.60 -12.63
N SER A 3 11.54 2.97 -11.95
CA SER A 3 11.74 2.43 -10.59
C SER A 3 12.70 1.24 -10.52
N PHE A 4 12.78 0.44 -11.60
CA PHE A 4 13.65 -0.73 -11.69
C PHE A 4 15.14 -0.38 -11.51
N PHE A 5 15.65 0.55 -12.32
CA PHE A 5 17.06 0.94 -12.28
C PHE A 5 17.46 1.61 -10.97
N ARG A 6 16.52 2.28 -10.30
CA ARG A 6 16.77 2.98 -9.04
C ARG A 6 16.77 2.03 -7.84
N MET A 7 15.93 1.00 -7.84
CA MET A 7 16.04 -0.08 -6.86
C MET A 7 17.37 -0.81 -6.99
N LYS A 8 17.79 -1.11 -8.23
CA LYS A 8 19.11 -1.70 -8.50
C LYS A 8 20.28 -0.86 -7.94
N ALA A 9 20.19 0.47 -8.02
CA ALA A 9 21.20 1.37 -7.43
C ALA A 9 21.19 1.35 -5.89
N ARG A 10 20.03 1.10 -5.27
CA ARG A 10 19.85 1.08 -3.81
C ARG A 10 20.16 -0.29 -3.18
N GLU A 11 20.11 -1.37 -3.95
CA GLU A 11 20.50 -2.73 -3.48
C GLU A 11 21.89 -2.75 -2.84
N GLY A 12 22.85 -1.98 -3.40
CA GLY A 12 24.21 -1.87 -2.86
C GLY A 12 24.33 -1.12 -1.53
N LEU A 13 23.29 -0.40 -1.11
CA LEU A 13 23.25 0.35 0.16
C LEU A 13 22.59 -0.46 1.29
N LEU A 14 22.00 -1.63 0.98
CA LEU A 14 21.33 -2.48 1.97
C LEU A 14 22.33 -3.05 2.96
N LYS A 15 22.09 -2.81 4.25
CA LYS A 15 22.96 -3.27 5.34
C LYS A 15 22.42 -4.58 5.93
N CYS A 16 23.18 -5.66 5.77
CA CYS A 16 22.79 -6.99 6.26
C CYS A 16 22.49 -7.02 7.78
N LYS A 17 23.25 -6.23 8.56
CA LYS A 17 23.12 -6.17 10.03
C LYS A 17 21.76 -5.64 10.49
N GLU A 18 21.16 -4.72 9.76
CA GLU A 18 19.86 -4.12 10.12
C GLU A 18 18.69 -5.03 9.74
N LEU A 19 18.88 -5.91 8.76
CA LEU A 19 17.88 -6.91 8.34
C LEU A 19 17.99 -8.23 9.13
N GLY A 20 18.95 -8.37 10.05
CA GLY A 20 19.19 -9.62 10.77
C GLY A 20 19.72 -10.76 9.88
N LEU A 21 20.21 -10.45 8.68
CA LEU A 21 20.66 -11.43 7.69
C LEU A 21 22.18 -11.56 7.68
N SER A 22 22.67 -12.78 7.46
CA SER A 22 24.07 -13.01 7.12
C SER A 22 24.39 -12.48 5.73
N LYS A 23 25.68 -12.19 5.46
CA LYS A 23 26.14 -11.79 4.11
C LYS A 23 25.79 -12.84 3.03
N ASN A 24 25.69 -14.11 3.41
CA ASN A 24 25.34 -15.19 2.48
C ASN A 24 23.85 -15.22 2.16
N GLU A 25 22.98 -14.95 3.15
CA GLU A 25 21.54 -14.83 2.92
C GLU A 25 21.21 -13.59 2.09
N MET A 26 21.89 -12.48 2.36
CA MET A 26 21.76 -11.26 1.57
C MET A 26 22.06 -11.50 0.09
N LYS A 27 23.12 -12.27 -0.22
CA LYS A 27 23.46 -12.62 -1.61
C LYS A 27 22.40 -13.47 -2.31
N LYS A 28 21.62 -14.26 -1.56
CA LYS A 28 20.53 -15.07 -2.13
C LYS A 28 19.28 -14.26 -2.43
N LEU A 29 19.07 -13.15 -1.74
CA LEU A 29 17.96 -12.23 -1.97
C LEU A 29 18.19 -11.30 -3.16
N LEU A 30 19.44 -11.16 -3.62
CA LEU A 30 19.77 -10.31 -4.75
C LEU A 30 19.65 -11.08 -6.08
N PRO A 31 19.11 -10.45 -7.15
CA PRO A 31 18.54 -9.10 -7.17
C PRO A 31 17.14 -9.04 -6.53
N ILE A 32 16.83 -7.94 -5.83
CA ILE A 32 15.48 -7.70 -5.26
C ILE A 32 14.47 -7.50 -6.38
N VAL A 33 14.91 -6.87 -7.48
CA VAL A 33 14.10 -6.70 -8.67
C VAL A 33 14.79 -7.36 -9.85
N ASP A 34 14.21 -8.45 -10.36
CA ASP A 34 14.71 -9.13 -11.55
C ASP A 34 14.33 -8.37 -12.82
N ALA A 35 15.28 -8.24 -13.75
CA ALA A 35 15.08 -7.61 -15.05
C ALA A 35 14.05 -8.34 -15.92
N SER A 36 13.81 -9.62 -15.65
CA SER A 36 12.80 -10.41 -16.36
C SER A 36 11.40 -10.32 -15.74
N SER A 37 11.27 -9.71 -14.56
CA SER A 37 10.00 -9.64 -13.83
C SER A 37 9.04 -8.61 -14.43
N SER A 38 7.73 -8.86 -14.27
CA SER A 38 6.70 -7.87 -14.60
C SER A 38 6.74 -6.70 -13.62
N ASP A 39 6.15 -5.56 -13.99
CA ASP A 39 6.05 -4.40 -13.08
C ASP A 39 5.38 -4.79 -11.74
N SER A 40 4.39 -5.69 -11.75
CA SER A 40 3.76 -6.19 -10.52
C SER A 40 4.70 -7.07 -9.69
N GLY A 41 5.48 -7.95 -10.34
CA GLY A 41 6.46 -8.79 -9.62
C GLY A 41 7.60 -7.97 -9.03
N ALA A 42 8.03 -6.93 -9.75
CA ALA A 42 8.98 -5.96 -9.24
C ALA A 42 8.44 -5.20 -8.02
N PHE A 43 7.15 -4.83 -8.03
CA PHE A 43 6.51 -4.16 -6.88
C PHE A 43 6.49 -5.09 -5.67
N ASP A 44 6.06 -6.34 -5.87
CA ASP A 44 5.94 -7.34 -4.81
C ASP A 44 7.29 -7.61 -4.13
N GLY A 45 8.38 -7.75 -4.90
CA GLY A 45 9.73 -7.95 -4.33
C GLY A 45 10.21 -6.79 -3.46
N VAL A 46 9.89 -5.55 -3.84
CA VAL A 46 10.21 -4.38 -3.01
C VAL A 46 9.30 -4.31 -1.78
N LEU A 47 8.00 -4.58 -1.93
CA LEU A 47 7.06 -4.60 -0.83
C LEU A 47 7.45 -5.64 0.22
N GLU A 48 7.79 -6.85 -0.21
CA GLU A 48 8.25 -7.91 0.68
C GLU A 48 9.50 -7.49 1.44
N LEU A 49 10.50 -6.92 0.76
CA LEU A 49 11.72 -6.41 1.41
C LEU A 49 11.38 -5.40 2.52
N LEU A 50 10.46 -4.47 2.25
CA LEU A 50 10.07 -3.44 3.22
C LEU A 50 9.36 -4.02 4.45
N VAL A 51 8.48 -4.98 4.23
CA VAL A 51 7.76 -5.66 5.32
C VAL A 51 8.73 -6.50 6.15
N ARG A 52 9.61 -7.27 5.51
CA ARG A 52 10.65 -8.07 6.18
C ARG A 52 11.68 -7.20 6.91
N ALA A 53 11.92 -5.97 6.46
CA ALA A 53 12.74 -4.99 7.15
C ALA A 53 12.07 -4.37 8.40
N GLY A 54 10.85 -4.81 8.75
CA GLY A 54 10.15 -4.40 9.97
C GLY A 54 9.14 -3.26 9.79
N ARG A 55 8.78 -2.89 8.56
CA ARG A 55 7.69 -1.93 8.31
C ARG A 55 6.35 -2.67 8.26
N SER A 56 5.29 -2.06 8.79
CA SER A 56 3.94 -2.61 8.60
C SER A 56 3.56 -2.56 7.11
N LEU A 57 2.74 -3.52 6.67
CA LEU A 57 2.26 -3.58 5.28
C LEU A 57 1.65 -2.25 4.82
N PRO A 58 0.79 -1.58 5.61
CA PRO A 58 0.21 -0.31 5.18
C PRO A 58 1.26 0.80 5.06
N LYS A 59 2.27 0.81 5.95
CA LYS A 59 3.37 1.80 5.92
C LYS A 59 4.25 1.61 4.68
N ALA A 60 4.53 0.36 4.34
CA ALA A 60 5.27 0.01 3.13
C ALA A 60 4.49 0.45 1.88
N VAL A 61 3.19 0.18 1.81
CA VAL A 61 2.33 0.62 0.69
C VAL A 61 2.25 2.13 0.61
N MET A 62 2.06 2.86 1.71
CA MET A 62 2.05 4.33 1.72
C MET A 62 3.37 4.95 1.25
N MET A 63 4.50 4.29 1.55
CA MET A 63 5.81 4.75 1.11
C MET A 63 6.03 4.47 -0.39
N MET A 64 5.53 3.35 -0.90
CA MET A 64 5.65 2.98 -2.31
C MET A 64 4.64 3.71 -3.21
N ILE A 65 3.38 3.83 -2.79
CA ILE A 65 2.29 4.49 -3.51
C ILE A 65 1.73 5.59 -2.60
N PRO A 66 2.44 6.72 -2.45
CA PRO A 66 1.96 7.82 -1.63
C PRO A 66 0.78 8.52 -2.30
N GLU A 67 -0.05 9.12 -1.45
CA GLU A 67 -1.21 9.89 -1.87
C GLU A 67 -0.81 11.21 -2.55
N ALA A 68 -1.77 11.92 -3.15
CA ALA A 68 -1.51 13.22 -3.77
C ALA A 68 -1.31 14.35 -2.73
N TRP A 69 -0.23 14.31 -1.96
CA TRP A 69 -0.01 15.17 -0.79
C TRP A 69 0.56 16.57 -1.08
N GLN A 70 1.33 16.75 -2.17
CA GLN A 70 2.11 17.98 -2.40
C GLN A 70 1.24 19.26 -2.49
N ASN A 71 0.13 19.16 -3.22
CA ASN A 71 -0.77 20.28 -3.51
C ASN A 71 -2.08 20.22 -2.72
N ASP A 72 -2.23 19.26 -1.80
CA ASP A 72 -3.40 19.17 -0.95
C ASP A 72 -3.32 20.24 0.16
N LYS A 73 -4.29 21.15 0.15
CA LYS A 73 -4.44 22.23 1.15
C LYS A 73 -5.26 21.80 2.36
N ASN A 74 -6.00 20.69 2.23
CA ASN A 74 -6.88 20.16 3.27
C ASN A 74 -6.26 18.97 4.01
N MET A 75 -5.05 18.55 3.62
CA MET A 75 -4.33 17.48 4.29
C MET A 75 -3.78 17.93 5.64
N ASP A 76 -3.92 17.06 6.63
CA ASP A 76 -3.34 17.23 7.96
C ASP A 76 -1.81 17.47 7.89
N PRO A 77 -1.25 18.44 8.65
CA PRO A 77 0.17 18.77 8.62
C PRO A 77 1.11 17.62 9.00
N ASP A 78 0.75 16.80 9.99
CA ASP A 78 1.56 15.66 10.41
C ASP A 78 1.59 14.59 9.29
N ARG A 79 0.46 14.38 8.61
CA ARG A 79 0.36 13.46 7.45
C ARG A 79 1.21 13.96 6.29
N LYS A 80 1.17 15.27 6.04
CA LYS A 80 1.98 15.89 4.99
C LYS A 80 3.48 15.75 5.27
N ALA A 81 3.90 15.99 6.51
CA ALA A 81 5.29 15.80 6.95
C ALA A 81 5.74 14.34 6.82
N LEU A 82 4.86 13.38 7.11
CA LEU A 82 5.14 11.95 6.93
C LEU A 82 5.39 11.61 5.45
N TYR A 83 4.55 12.09 4.54
CA TYR A 83 4.76 11.87 3.11
C TYR A 83 6.00 12.59 2.57
N GLU A 84 6.30 13.79 3.08
CA GLU A 84 7.53 14.50 2.75
C GLU A 84 8.77 13.67 3.16
N TYR A 85 8.76 13.11 4.37
CA TYR A 85 9.80 12.19 4.83
C TYR A 85 9.92 10.94 3.92
N PHE A 86 8.79 10.31 3.56
CA PHE A 86 8.80 9.17 2.65
C PHE A 86 9.33 9.51 1.27
N SER A 87 9.02 10.71 0.75
CA SER A 87 9.50 11.15 -0.56
C SER A 87 11.03 11.29 -0.63
N ALA A 88 11.68 11.61 0.50
CA ALA A 88 13.13 11.63 0.59
C ALA A 88 13.73 10.21 0.64
N LEU A 89 12.99 9.24 1.20
CA LEU A 89 13.44 7.86 1.34
C LEU A 89 13.27 7.04 0.06
N MET A 90 12.14 7.18 -0.62
CA MET A 90 11.77 6.34 -1.76
C MET A 90 10.96 7.17 -2.75
N GLU A 91 11.22 6.98 -4.03
CA GLU A 91 10.40 7.59 -5.06
C GLU A 91 9.10 6.81 -5.25
N PRO A 92 7.99 7.52 -5.53
CA PRO A 92 6.71 6.88 -5.74
C PRO A 92 6.76 5.92 -6.93
N TRP A 93 6.19 4.74 -6.74
CA TRP A 93 5.82 3.84 -7.81
C TRP A 93 4.53 4.33 -8.44
N ASP A 94 4.68 5.20 -9.43
CA ASP A 94 3.57 5.82 -10.15
C ASP A 94 3.12 4.94 -11.33
N GLY A 95 1.81 4.72 -11.44
CA GLY A 95 1.16 3.84 -12.43
C GLY A 95 -0.21 3.33 -11.95
N PRO A 96 -1.14 2.97 -12.86
CA PRO A 96 -2.47 2.50 -12.48
C PRO A 96 -2.39 1.14 -11.75
N ALA A 97 -2.62 1.17 -10.45
CA ALA A 97 -2.45 0.02 -9.56
C ALA A 97 -3.65 -0.11 -8.62
N LEU A 98 -4.19 -1.32 -8.55
CA LEU A 98 -5.08 -1.75 -7.49
C LEU A 98 -4.35 -2.88 -6.76
N ILE A 99 -3.88 -2.63 -5.55
CA ILE A 99 -3.08 -3.59 -4.78
C ILE A 99 -3.84 -3.92 -3.50
N SER A 100 -4.28 -5.17 -3.43
CA SER A 100 -5.12 -5.82 -2.41
C SER A 100 -6.41 -5.09 -2.01
N SER A 101 -6.34 -3.79 -1.70
CA SER A 101 -7.45 -2.89 -1.30
C SER A 101 -7.08 -1.39 -1.38
N THR A 102 -5.98 -1.04 -2.08
CA THR A 102 -5.51 0.35 -2.26
C THR A 102 -5.58 0.75 -3.72
N LEU A 103 -6.11 1.95 -3.99
CA LEU A 103 -6.06 2.57 -5.31
C LEU A 103 -4.85 3.46 -5.48
N ASP A 104 -4.33 3.49 -6.71
CA ASP A 104 -3.30 4.43 -7.12
C ASP A 104 -3.73 5.88 -6.91
N ARG A 105 -2.73 6.77 -6.93
CA ARG A 105 -2.89 8.21 -6.72
C ARG A 105 -3.90 8.86 -7.67
N ASN A 106 -4.08 8.30 -8.86
CA ASN A 106 -4.99 8.83 -9.87
C ASN A 106 -6.36 8.12 -9.86
N GLY A 107 -6.51 7.03 -9.10
CA GLY A 107 -7.74 6.25 -8.99
C GLY A 107 -8.21 5.69 -10.35
N LEU A 108 -7.26 5.27 -11.19
CA LEU A 108 -7.54 4.91 -12.59
C LEU A 108 -8.24 3.55 -12.74
N ARG A 109 -8.33 2.77 -11.66
CA ARG A 109 -9.11 1.52 -11.63
C ARG A 109 -10.31 1.68 -10.71
N PRO A 110 -11.52 1.24 -11.11
CA PRO A 110 -12.65 1.24 -10.19
C PRO A 110 -12.42 0.20 -9.10
N GLY A 111 -12.57 0.60 -7.83
CA GLY A 111 -12.61 -0.31 -6.69
C GLY A 111 -13.90 -0.07 -5.93
N ARG A 112 -14.73 -1.09 -5.76
CA ARG A 112 -16.00 -1.02 -5.03
C ARG A 112 -15.99 -2.05 -3.91
N PHE A 113 -16.55 -1.67 -2.77
CA PHE A 113 -16.59 -2.57 -1.63
C PHE A 113 -17.98 -2.63 -0.99
N TYR A 114 -18.27 -3.79 -0.44
CA TYR A 114 -19.43 -4.08 0.40
C TYR A 114 -18.93 -4.55 1.75
N VAL A 115 -19.57 -4.06 2.81
CA VAL A 115 -19.44 -4.59 4.16
C VAL A 115 -20.79 -5.15 4.55
N THR A 116 -20.83 -6.39 5.04
CA THR A 116 -22.08 -7.03 5.45
C THR A 116 -22.29 -6.99 6.97
N HIS A 117 -23.52 -7.18 7.42
CA HIS A 117 -23.83 -7.33 8.84
C HIS A 117 -23.24 -8.62 9.40
N SER A 118 -23.11 -9.64 8.56
CA SER A 118 -22.46 -10.91 8.86
C SER A 118 -20.93 -10.84 8.95
N GLY A 119 -20.32 -9.65 8.83
CA GLY A 119 -18.88 -9.44 9.03
C GLY A 119 -18.00 -9.66 7.78
N TRP A 120 -18.59 -9.76 6.59
CA TRP A 120 -17.83 -9.92 5.36
C TRP A 120 -17.41 -8.55 4.80
N VAL A 121 -16.15 -8.46 4.34
CA VAL A 121 -15.64 -7.34 3.55
C VAL A 121 -15.32 -7.86 2.15
N ILE A 122 -16.07 -7.37 1.16
CA ILE A 122 -15.96 -7.82 -0.23
C ILE A 122 -15.53 -6.62 -1.05
N MET A 123 -14.38 -6.72 -1.73
CA MET A 123 -13.88 -5.69 -2.64
C MET A 123 -13.71 -6.29 -4.04
N ALA A 124 -14.24 -5.60 -5.05
CA ALA A 124 -14.09 -5.98 -6.44
C ALA A 124 -14.05 -4.75 -7.36
N SER A 125 -13.57 -4.95 -8.58
CA SER A 125 -13.55 -3.88 -9.60
C SER A 125 -14.97 -3.46 -10.03
N GLU A 126 -15.94 -4.36 -9.87
CA GLU A 126 -17.31 -4.22 -10.35
C GLU A 126 -18.33 -4.51 -9.24
N VAL A 127 -19.58 -4.09 -9.46
CA VAL A 127 -20.71 -4.44 -8.59
C VAL A 127 -21.32 -5.76 -9.05
N GLY A 128 -21.83 -6.57 -8.12
CA GLY A 128 -22.55 -7.80 -8.47
C GLY A 128 -21.66 -9.00 -8.83
N VAL A 129 -20.38 -8.96 -8.45
CA VAL A 129 -19.47 -10.11 -8.61
C VAL A 129 -19.83 -11.23 -7.64
N VAL A 130 -20.40 -10.87 -6.48
CA VAL A 130 -20.90 -11.80 -5.46
C VAL A 130 -22.34 -11.43 -5.17
N ASP A 131 -23.23 -12.41 -5.15
CA ASP A 131 -24.61 -12.24 -4.75
C ASP A 131 -24.70 -12.08 -3.23
N ILE A 132 -25.19 -10.91 -2.80
CA ILE A 132 -25.37 -10.57 -1.39
C ILE A 132 -26.82 -10.12 -1.23
N ALA A 133 -27.51 -10.70 -0.24
CA ALA A 133 -28.86 -10.29 0.10
C ALA A 133 -28.88 -8.79 0.50
N PRO A 134 -29.75 -7.94 -0.08
CA PRO A 134 -29.77 -6.51 0.20
C PRO A 134 -29.87 -6.16 1.70
N GLU A 135 -30.59 -6.97 2.46
CA GLU A 135 -30.74 -6.86 3.92
C GLU A 135 -29.44 -7.12 4.70
N ASP A 136 -28.50 -7.91 4.16
CA ASP A 136 -27.21 -8.17 4.80
C ASP A 136 -26.18 -7.08 4.45
N VAL A 137 -26.47 -6.16 3.53
CA VAL A 137 -25.55 -5.07 3.18
C VAL A 137 -25.56 -3.98 4.26
N ARG A 138 -24.50 -3.91 5.06
CA ARG A 138 -24.29 -2.85 6.07
C ARG A 138 -23.80 -1.56 5.43
N ARG A 139 -22.85 -1.65 4.51
CA ARG A 139 -22.26 -0.48 3.84
C ARG A 139 -21.85 -0.82 2.42
N LYS A 140 -22.08 0.12 1.50
CA LYS A 140 -21.54 0.10 0.14
C LYS A 140 -20.67 1.33 -0.05
N GLY A 141 -19.50 1.16 -0.64
CA GLY A 141 -18.57 2.25 -0.90
C GLY A 141 -17.80 2.07 -2.20
N ARG A 142 -17.11 3.13 -2.59
CA ARG A 142 -16.10 3.12 -3.65
C ARG A 142 -14.79 3.61 -3.07
N LEU A 143 -13.69 3.01 -3.52
CA LEU A 143 -12.37 3.56 -3.26
C LEU A 143 -12.21 4.81 -4.12
N ASN A 144 -11.90 5.94 -3.49
CA ASN A 144 -11.51 7.16 -4.19
C ASN A 144 -9.99 7.11 -4.49
N PRO A 145 -9.47 7.99 -5.37
CA PRO A 145 -8.02 8.10 -5.56
C PRO A 145 -7.33 8.25 -4.21
N SER A 146 -6.17 7.60 -4.02
CA SER A 146 -5.41 7.64 -2.76
C SER A 146 -6.08 6.95 -1.56
N MET A 147 -7.22 6.27 -1.75
CA MET A 147 -7.88 5.52 -0.70
C MET A 147 -7.36 4.08 -0.59
N MET A 148 -7.14 3.65 0.64
CA MET A 148 -6.78 2.33 1.12
C MET A 148 -7.88 1.85 2.06
N LEU A 149 -8.37 0.64 1.81
CA LEU A 149 -9.22 -0.10 2.74
C LEU A 149 -8.35 -1.14 3.44
N LEU A 150 -8.25 -1.03 4.76
CA LEU A 150 -7.55 -1.94 5.64
C LEU A 150 -8.56 -2.83 6.35
N VAL A 151 -8.27 -4.12 6.45
CA VAL A 151 -9.05 -5.07 7.25
C VAL A 151 -8.13 -5.61 8.34
N ASP A 152 -8.54 -5.44 9.59
CA ASP A 152 -7.88 -5.99 10.76
C ASP A 152 -8.57 -7.30 11.15
N PHE A 153 -7.86 -8.41 10.93
CA PHE A 153 -8.36 -9.75 11.22
C PHE A 153 -8.28 -10.11 12.71
N GLU A 154 -7.45 -9.43 13.51
CA GLU A 154 -7.33 -9.67 14.95
C GLU A 154 -8.47 -9.00 15.72
N ASN A 155 -8.78 -7.75 15.35
CA ASN A 155 -9.84 -6.97 16.00
C ASN A 155 -11.20 -7.10 15.32
N HIS A 156 -11.28 -7.82 14.19
CA HIS A 156 -12.47 -7.95 13.34
C HIS A 156 -13.05 -6.59 12.90
N ASP A 157 -12.16 -5.65 12.58
CA ASP A 157 -12.53 -4.29 12.18
C ASP A 157 -12.02 -3.95 10.78
N TYR A 158 -12.53 -2.88 10.19
CA TYR A 158 -12.05 -2.35 8.93
C TYR A 158 -11.93 -0.83 9.01
N GLU A 159 -10.84 -0.31 8.46
CA GLU A 159 -10.60 1.12 8.38
C GLU A 159 -10.38 1.53 6.93
N SER A 160 -10.78 2.74 6.60
CA SER A 160 -10.39 3.33 5.32
C SER A 160 -9.84 4.72 5.54
N ASN A 161 -8.72 5.04 4.91
CA ASN A 161 -8.03 6.34 5.00
C ASN A 161 -8.77 7.45 4.21
N GLY A 162 -10.04 7.69 4.53
CA GLY A 162 -10.74 8.89 4.04
C GLY A 162 -10.04 10.17 4.49
N HIS A 163 -10.44 11.32 3.94
CA HIS A 163 -9.94 12.65 4.33
C HIS A 163 -10.04 12.95 5.84
N GLU A 164 -10.73 12.12 6.63
CA GLU A 164 -11.08 12.37 8.04
C GLU A 164 -10.44 11.40 9.06
N SER A 165 -9.72 10.35 8.65
CA SER A 165 -9.24 9.34 9.63
C SER A 165 -7.86 9.68 10.22
N SER A 166 -7.84 10.46 11.30
CA SER A 166 -6.66 10.67 12.16
C SER A 166 -6.22 9.40 12.89
N SER A 167 -7.12 8.41 13.03
CA SER A 167 -6.87 7.08 13.63
C SER A 167 -5.84 6.27 12.85
N PHE A 168 -5.90 6.33 11.52
CA PHE A 168 -4.96 5.63 10.64
C PHE A 168 -3.52 5.94 11.06
N MET A 169 -3.18 7.23 11.24
CA MET A 169 -1.83 7.70 11.67
C MET A 169 -1.30 7.10 12.98
N GLY A 170 -2.18 6.68 13.90
CA GLY A 170 -1.80 6.01 15.15
C GLY A 170 -1.09 4.67 14.92
N HIS A 171 -1.40 3.96 13.84
CA HIS A 171 -0.74 2.71 13.47
C HIS A 171 0.64 2.90 12.80
N TYR A 172 1.04 4.15 12.51
CA TYR A 172 2.26 4.44 11.73
C TYR A 172 3.40 5.12 12.52
N ARG A 173 3.12 5.55 13.76
CA ARG A 173 4.11 6.13 14.68
C ARG A 173 5.02 5.05 15.27
#